data_AF-A0A5E4PGI5-F1
#
_entry.id   AF-A0A5E4PGI5-F1
#
_cell.length_a   1.000
_cell.length_b   1.000
_cell.length_c   1.000
_cell.angle_alpha   90.00
_cell.angle_beta   90.00
_cell.angle_gamma   90.00
#
_symmetry.space_group_name_H-M   'P 1'
#
loop_
_entity.id
_entity.type
_entity.pdbx_description
1 polymer ?
#
loop_
_entity_poly.entity_id
_entity_poly.type
_entity_poly.pdbx_seq_one_letter_code
_entity_poly.pdbx_strand_id
1 'polypeptide(L)'
;MSNKPQHNRLIRELGIFGATMMGLGSIVGTGIFVSIGIAAGNAGPSVILAIILAAIIAACNALSSAQLAASHALSGGTYEYGYKYLHPSLGFTAGWMFLCAKTASAATAALGFAGYLIHLFNMGPIPIVPIATAISILFTILVLSGLKQANWTNIVIVSVTITALILFVLLGLADVSVANLQPFSPFSENGPGGFFYATALMFVAYTGYGRVATLGEEVKNPKTFIPRAIIATLIVSTILYVAVGLVAVGTVGAGNLAQEAHAQATPLEIAARAIGTPGLGAIVAIGACTSMLGVLLNLILGLSRVALAMGRKGDLPPIFAHVSDRKRSPSAAVIGVGAAITGLVLTGSVETTWAFSAFTVLIYYSITNLAALYLPKQDRLYHPVFAISGLIACLFLVFWVPAKIWTIGLGLIIIGFFWHLIANRLWHHG
;
A
#
# COMPACT_ATOMS: atom_id res chain seq x y z
N MET A 1 -47.32 -5.62 7.46
CA MET A 1 -45.96 -5.34 7.95
C MET A 1 -45.02 -6.37 7.32
N SER A 2 -44.31 -6.00 6.26
CA SER A 2 -43.54 -6.94 5.43
C SER A 2 -42.14 -7.17 6.02
N ASN A 3 -41.89 -8.42 6.42
CA ASN A 3 -40.60 -8.94 6.83
C ASN A 3 -39.64 -8.91 5.62
N LYS A 4 -38.85 -7.84 5.47
CA LYS A 4 -37.69 -7.86 4.56
C LYS A 4 -36.60 -8.74 5.19
N PRO A 5 -36.06 -9.75 4.48
CA PRO A 5 -34.99 -10.58 5.01
C PRO A 5 -33.76 -9.71 5.31
N GLN A 6 -33.29 -9.75 6.56
CA GLN A 6 -31.98 -9.21 6.99
C GLN A 6 -30.85 -9.99 6.30
N HIS A 7 -30.53 -9.67 5.04
CA HIS A 7 -29.36 -10.23 4.38
C HIS A 7 -28.15 -9.28 4.53
N ASN A 8 -27.07 -9.80 5.11
CA ASN A 8 -25.69 -9.29 5.14
C ASN A 8 -25.38 -8.02 5.95
N ARG A 9 -25.47 -8.07 7.28
CA ARG A 9 -24.58 -7.26 8.13
C ARG A 9 -23.36 -8.10 8.51
N LEU A 10 -22.16 -7.61 8.23
CA LEU A 10 -20.92 -8.23 8.72
C LEU A 10 -20.93 -8.25 10.25
N ILE A 11 -20.46 -9.36 10.84
CA ILE A 11 -20.46 -9.52 12.29
C ILE A 11 -19.28 -8.72 12.87
N ARG A 12 -19.57 -7.87 13.86
CA ARG A 12 -18.56 -7.02 14.53
C ARG A 12 -17.80 -7.83 15.59
N GLU A 13 -16.83 -8.62 15.16
CA GLU A 13 -16.07 -9.51 16.05
C GLU A 13 -14.66 -8.99 16.35
N LEU A 14 -14.11 -8.12 15.51
CA LEU A 14 -12.71 -7.70 15.63
C LEU A 14 -12.50 -6.71 16.79
N GLY A 15 -11.67 -7.11 17.74
CA GLY A 15 -11.11 -6.21 18.75
C GLY A 15 -9.93 -5.39 18.21
N ILE A 16 -9.38 -4.52 19.06
CA ILE A 16 -8.24 -3.65 18.72
C ILE A 16 -7.05 -4.47 18.22
N PHE A 17 -6.69 -5.56 18.91
CA PHE A 17 -5.57 -6.42 18.52
C PHE A 17 -5.73 -7.01 17.11
N GLY A 18 -6.91 -7.57 16.80
CA GLY A 18 -7.19 -8.13 15.48
C GLY A 18 -7.13 -7.05 14.38
N ALA A 19 -7.68 -5.87 14.66
CA ALA A 19 -7.60 -4.73 13.74
C ALA A 19 -6.15 -4.25 13.54
N THR A 20 -5.33 -4.20 14.59
CA THR A 20 -3.90 -3.88 14.49
C THR A 20 -3.13 -4.91 13.69
N MET A 21 -3.37 -6.22 13.89
CA MET A 21 -2.73 -7.27 13.10
C MET A 21 -3.12 -7.21 11.61
N MET A 22 -4.38 -6.88 11.29
CA MET A 22 -4.80 -6.63 9.91
C MET A 22 -4.11 -5.40 9.31
N GLY A 23 -3.96 -4.34 10.10
CA GLY A 23 -3.22 -3.14 9.72
C GLY A 23 -1.75 -3.45 9.44
N LEU A 24 -1.10 -4.18 10.34
CA LEU A 24 0.29 -4.58 10.21
C LEU A 24 0.50 -5.44 8.97
N GLY A 25 -0.41 -6.37 8.67
CA GLY A 25 -0.33 -7.15 7.42
C GLY A 25 -0.59 -6.39 6.14
N SER A 26 -1.17 -5.20 6.25
CA SER A 26 -1.35 -4.31 5.10
C SER A 26 -0.18 -3.33 4.94
N ILE A 27 0.58 -3.07 6.00
CA ILE A 27 1.76 -2.20 6.00
C ILE A 27 3.02 -3.03 5.67
N VAL A 28 3.26 -4.09 6.45
CA VAL A 28 4.47 -4.91 6.40
C VAL A 28 4.41 -5.85 5.20
N GLY A 29 5.03 -5.41 4.11
CA GLY A 29 5.22 -6.19 2.90
C GLY A 29 6.12 -5.50 1.90
N THR A 30 5.66 -5.32 0.66
CA THR A 30 6.47 -4.84 -0.46
C THR A 30 7.28 -3.57 -0.14
N GLY A 31 6.72 -2.65 0.65
CA GLY A 31 7.41 -1.43 1.03
C GLY A 31 8.73 -1.69 1.77
N ILE A 32 8.72 -2.50 2.83
CA ILE A 32 9.96 -2.71 3.60
C ILE A 32 10.93 -3.65 2.89
N PHE A 33 10.45 -4.68 2.20
CA PHE A 33 11.32 -5.66 1.54
C PHE A 33 11.95 -5.17 0.24
N VAL A 34 11.38 -4.14 -0.40
CA VAL A 34 11.82 -3.71 -1.73
C VAL A 34 12.05 -2.21 -1.79
N SER A 35 11.07 -1.40 -1.35
CA SER A 35 11.18 0.06 -1.45
C SER A 35 12.31 0.63 -0.62
N ILE A 36 12.76 -0.06 0.44
CA ILE A 36 13.86 0.43 1.26
C ILE A 36 15.16 0.59 0.47
N GLY A 37 15.47 -0.33 -0.45
CA GLY A 37 16.68 -0.23 -1.26
C GLY A 37 16.59 0.87 -2.31
N ILE A 38 15.42 1.04 -2.94
CA ILE A 38 15.16 2.16 -3.87
C ILE A 38 15.27 3.51 -3.14
N ALA A 39 14.65 3.61 -1.97
CA ALA A 39 14.70 4.82 -1.14
C ALA A 39 16.13 5.09 -0.64
N ALA A 40 16.90 4.06 -0.29
CA ALA A 40 18.30 4.17 0.10
C ALA A 40 19.18 4.67 -1.05
N GLY A 41 18.95 4.22 -2.28
CA GLY A 41 19.66 4.74 -3.46
C GLY A 41 19.44 6.24 -3.70
N ASN A 42 18.27 6.76 -3.28
CA ASN A 42 17.92 8.16 -3.46
C ASN A 42 18.36 9.05 -2.29
N ALA A 43 18.21 8.58 -1.05
CA ALA A 43 18.52 9.36 0.15
C ALA A 43 19.88 9.02 0.79
N GLY A 44 20.58 8.00 0.29
CA GLY A 44 21.76 7.45 0.96
C GLY A 44 21.41 6.94 2.37
N PRO A 45 22.35 7.03 3.32
CA PRO A 45 22.10 6.65 4.72
C PRO A 45 20.98 7.45 5.41
N SER A 46 20.69 8.65 4.91
CA SER A 46 19.60 9.49 5.42
C SER A 46 18.19 8.94 5.12
N VAL A 47 18.08 7.79 4.42
CA VAL A 47 16.81 7.06 4.24
C VAL A 47 16.11 6.78 5.58
N ILE A 48 16.86 6.60 6.66
CA ILE A 48 16.29 6.43 8.01
C ILE A 48 15.47 7.67 8.41
N LEU A 49 15.95 8.88 8.12
CA LEU A 49 15.22 10.12 8.34
C LEU A 49 14.02 10.24 7.39
N ALA A 50 14.16 9.79 6.14
CA ALA A 50 13.05 9.74 5.18
C ALA A 50 11.92 8.80 5.66
N ILE A 51 12.26 7.66 6.27
CA ILE A 51 11.30 6.73 6.89
C ILE A 51 10.55 7.40 8.04
N ILE A 52 11.24 8.16 8.89
CA ILE A 52 10.62 8.89 10.01
C ILE A 52 9.70 9.99 9.48
N LEU A 53 10.16 10.79 8.52
CA LEU A 53 9.34 11.84 7.91
C LEU A 53 8.10 11.26 7.21
N ALA A 54 8.26 10.15 6.49
CA ALA A 54 7.16 9.42 5.86
C ALA A 54 6.13 8.93 6.90
N ALA A 55 6.59 8.44 8.06
CA ALA A 55 5.73 8.03 9.17
C ALA A 55 4.92 9.19 9.76
N ILE A 56 5.55 10.36 9.93
CA ILE A 56 4.88 11.57 10.43
C ILE A 56 3.78 12.01 9.46
N ILE A 57 4.09 12.05 8.16
CA ILE A 57 3.11 12.40 7.12
C ILE A 57 1.99 11.36 7.06
N ALA A 58 2.33 10.07 7.15
CA ALA A 58 1.36 8.99 7.24
C ALA A 58 0.46 9.11 8.46
N ALA A 59 0.98 9.51 9.63
CA ALA A 59 0.20 9.73 10.83
C ALA A 59 -0.84 10.84 10.64
N CYS A 60 -0.46 11.98 10.08
CA CYS A 60 -1.41 13.06 9.73
C CYS A 60 -2.56 12.54 8.85
N ASN A 61 -2.22 11.80 7.80
CA ASN A 61 -3.20 11.24 6.85
C ASN A 61 -4.07 10.14 7.48
N ALA A 62 -3.49 9.35 8.38
CA ALA A 62 -4.16 8.28 9.07
C ALA A 62 -5.15 8.81 10.12
N LEU A 63 -4.82 9.90 10.82
CA LEU A 63 -5.75 10.58 11.71
C LEU A 63 -6.94 11.18 10.95
N SER A 64 -6.70 11.82 9.81
CA SER A 64 -7.76 12.30 8.90
C SER A 64 -8.65 11.15 8.43
N SER A 65 -8.06 10.02 8.03
CA SER A 65 -8.80 8.82 7.61
C SER A 65 -9.60 8.21 8.77
N ALA A 66 -9.01 8.15 9.96
CA ALA A 66 -9.63 7.56 11.14
C ALA A 66 -10.88 8.33 11.60
N GLN A 67 -10.84 9.67 11.58
CA GLN A 67 -12.01 10.45 11.95
C GLN A 67 -13.13 10.38 10.90
N LEU A 68 -12.77 10.34 9.61
CA LEU A 68 -13.75 10.12 8.53
C LEU A 68 -14.40 8.74 8.65
N ALA A 69 -13.62 7.69 8.93
CA ALA A 69 -14.13 6.34 9.17
C ALA A 69 -14.99 6.23 10.44
N ALA A 70 -14.63 6.94 11.50
CA ALA A 70 -15.40 6.98 12.74
C ALA A 70 -16.75 7.71 12.56
N SER A 71 -16.78 8.78 11.75
CA SER A 71 -18.00 9.53 11.43
C SER A 71 -18.88 8.75 10.45
N HIS A 72 -18.29 8.21 9.38
CA HIS A 72 -18.98 7.48 8.32
C HIS A 72 -18.26 6.16 8.04
N ALA A 73 -18.71 5.12 8.75
CA ALA A 73 -18.24 3.74 8.61
C ALA A 73 -18.76 3.08 7.33
N LEU A 74 -18.48 3.67 6.17
CA LEU A 74 -18.74 3.10 4.86
C LEU A 74 -17.44 2.50 4.31
N SER A 75 -17.52 1.27 3.79
CA SER A 75 -16.37 0.47 3.32
C SER A 75 -15.64 1.05 2.09
N GLY A 76 -16.12 2.16 1.49
CA GLY A 76 -15.54 2.76 0.29
C GLY A 76 -14.47 3.84 0.52
N GLY A 77 -14.12 4.14 1.77
CA GLY A 77 -13.00 5.05 2.10
C GLY A 77 -13.14 6.44 1.49
N THR A 78 -12.03 7.00 0.99
CA THR A 78 -11.99 8.38 0.48
C THR A 78 -12.82 8.59 -0.77
N TYR A 79 -13.04 7.54 -1.56
CA TYR A 79 -14.00 7.61 -2.66
C TYR A 79 -15.38 8.06 -2.13
N GLU A 80 -15.92 7.38 -1.12
CA GLU A 80 -17.19 7.76 -0.49
C GLU A 80 -17.12 9.11 0.23
N TYR A 81 -16.01 9.41 0.91
CA TYR A 81 -15.85 10.70 1.60
C TYR A 81 -15.80 11.88 0.63
N GLY A 82 -15.17 11.72 -0.53
CA GLY A 82 -15.12 12.74 -1.57
C GLY A 82 -16.50 13.02 -2.17
N TYR A 83 -17.30 11.99 -2.46
CA TYR A 83 -18.69 12.18 -2.90
C TYR A 83 -19.54 12.88 -1.85
N LYS A 84 -19.30 12.58 -0.56
CA LYS A 84 -20.15 13.07 0.52
C LYS A 84 -19.84 14.48 0.99
N TYR A 85 -18.56 14.82 1.13
CA TYR A 85 -18.12 16.07 1.78
C TYR A 85 -17.53 17.10 0.82
N LEU A 86 -17.15 16.69 -0.39
CA LEU A 86 -16.48 17.55 -1.36
C LEU A 86 -17.36 17.71 -2.59
N HIS A 87 -16.99 17.06 -3.68
CA HIS A 87 -17.67 17.15 -4.97
C HIS A 87 -17.61 15.77 -5.66
N PRO A 88 -18.62 15.36 -6.44
CA PRO A 88 -18.62 14.09 -7.15
C PRO A 88 -17.34 13.82 -7.95
N SER A 89 -16.81 14.84 -8.63
CA SER A 89 -15.57 14.72 -9.40
C SER A 89 -14.33 14.40 -8.54
N LEU A 90 -14.26 14.92 -7.31
CA LEU A 90 -13.18 14.62 -6.35
C LEU A 90 -13.37 13.24 -5.73
N GLY A 91 -14.63 12.83 -5.49
CA GLY A 91 -14.96 11.45 -5.13
C GLY A 91 -14.48 10.46 -6.19
N PHE A 92 -14.85 10.68 -7.45
CA PHE A 92 -14.39 9.87 -8.58
C PHE A 92 -12.86 9.83 -8.65
N THR A 93 -12.21 10.99 -8.60
CA THR A 93 -10.75 11.10 -8.67
C THR A 93 -10.07 10.30 -7.55
N ALA A 94 -10.61 10.33 -6.33
CA ALA A 94 -10.11 9.51 -5.25
C ALA A 94 -10.24 8.01 -5.55
N GLY A 95 -11.41 7.54 -6.00
CA GLY A 95 -11.59 6.13 -6.37
C GLY A 95 -10.66 5.69 -7.50
N TRP A 96 -10.55 6.50 -8.55
CA TRP A 96 -9.69 6.27 -9.71
C TRP A 96 -8.21 6.21 -9.32
N MET A 97 -7.72 7.18 -8.55
CA MET A 97 -6.34 7.19 -8.06
C MET A 97 -6.06 6.05 -7.08
N PHE A 98 -7.03 5.66 -6.27
CA PHE A 98 -6.89 4.50 -5.38
C PHE A 98 -6.73 3.19 -6.17
N LEU A 99 -7.54 2.99 -7.22
CA LEU A 99 -7.42 1.84 -8.11
C LEU A 99 -6.02 1.80 -8.75
N CYS A 100 -5.55 2.92 -9.31
CA CYS A 100 -4.22 3.01 -9.90
C CYS A 100 -3.11 2.71 -8.88
N ALA A 101 -3.14 3.35 -7.71
CA ALA A 101 -2.14 3.19 -6.66
C ALA A 101 -1.99 1.74 -6.22
N LYS A 102 -3.11 1.13 -5.86
CA LYS A 102 -3.11 -0.23 -5.30
C LYS A 102 -2.85 -1.29 -6.37
N THR A 103 -3.24 -1.05 -7.62
CA THR A 103 -2.85 -1.92 -8.75
C THR A 103 -1.33 -1.90 -8.93
N ALA A 104 -0.71 -0.72 -8.84
CA ALA A 104 0.73 -0.57 -8.97
C ALA A 104 1.50 -1.18 -7.77
N SER A 105 0.98 -1.02 -6.55
CA SER A 105 1.49 -1.73 -5.37
C SER A 105 1.44 -3.25 -5.54
N ALA A 106 0.35 -3.79 -6.11
CA ALA A 106 0.20 -5.22 -6.37
C ALA A 106 1.19 -5.74 -7.43
N ALA A 107 1.40 -4.96 -8.50
CA ALA A 107 2.42 -5.26 -9.50
C ALA A 107 3.83 -5.28 -8.89
N THR A 108 4.14 -4.31 -8.03
CA THR A 108 5.41 -4.27 -7.28
C THR A 108 5.56 -5.50 -6.38
N ALA A 109 4.48 -5.94 -5.72
CA ALA A 109 4.49 -7.15 -4.89
C ALA A 109 4.79 -8.42 -5.71
N ALA A 110 4.19 -8.54 -6.89
CA ALA A 110 4.43 -9.68 -7.79
C ALA A 110 5.88 -9.70 -8.32
N LEU A 111 6.41 -8.53 -8.71
CA LEU A 111 7.81 -8.38 -9.16
C LEU A 111 8.80 -8.66 -8.03
N GLY A 112 8.56 -8.12 -6.82
CA GLY A 112 9.37 -8.43 -5.64
C GLY A 112 9.35 -9.92 -5.31
N PHE A 113 8.17 -10.55 -5.34
CA PHE A 113 8.05 -11.98 -5.06
C PHE A 113 8.89 -12.81 -6.04
N ALA A 114 8.84 -12.48 -7.33
CA ALA A 114 9.64 -13.16 -8.34
C ALA A 114 11.14 -13.06 -8.04
N GLY A 115 11.61 -11.87 -7.66
CA GLY A 115 13.00 -11.63 -7.24
C GLY A 115 13.44 -12.51 -6.07
N TYR A 116 12.69 -12.45 -4.95
CA TYR A 116 12.98 -13.25 -3.77
C TYR A 116 12.89 -14.77 -4.06
N LEU A 117 11.96 -15.20 -4.92
CA LEU A 117 11.80 -16.60 -5.29
C LEU A 117 13.02 -17.13 -6.08
N ILE A 118 13.49 -16.37 -7.08
CA ILE A 118 14.65 -16.75 -7.90
C ILE A 118 15.87 -16.97 -7.01
N HIS A 119 16.11 -16.06 -6.06
CA HIS A 119 17.30 -16.10 -5.23
C HIS A 119 17.21 -17.13 -4.09
N LEU A 120 16.01 -17.39 -3.55
CA LEU A 120 15.76 -18.45 -2.58
C LEU A 120 16.04 -19.85 -3.15
N PHE A 121 15.68 -20.09 -4.41
CA PHE A 121 15.90 -21.37 -5.10
C PHE A 121 17.17 -21.39 -5.96
N ASN A 122 17.98 -20.33 -5.93
CA ASN A 122 19.20 -20.19 -6.72
C ASN A 122 18.98 -20.52 -8.21
N MET A 123 17.89 -20.02 -8.81
CA MET A 123 17.41 -20.41 -10.15
C MET A 123 18.25 -19.83 -11.31
N GLY A 124 19.39 -19.18 -11.01
CA GLY A 124 20.20 -18.47 -12.00
C GLY A 124 19.59 -17.12 -12.43
N PRO A 125 20.18 -16.43 -13.42
CA PRO A 125 19.77 -15.09 -13.84
C PRO A 125 18.52 -15.14 -14.75
N ILE A 126 17.40 -15.61 -14.19
CA ILE A 126 16.10 -15.60 -14.87
C ILE A 126 15.50 -14.20 -14.72
N PRO A 127 14.93 -13.60 -15.78
CA PRO A 127 14.18 -12.36 -15.65
C PRO A 127 13.02 -12.49 -14.65
N ILE A 128 12.77 -11.47 -13.84
CA ILE A 128 11.67 -11.49 -12.84
C ILE A 128 10.27 -11.44 -13.49
N VAL A 129 10.15 -10.85 -14.69
CA VAL A 129 8.87 -10.54 -15.35
C VAL A 129 8.01 -11.77 -15.65
N PRO A 130 8.52 -12.87 -16.22
CA PRO A 130 7.71 -14.07 -16.49
C PRO A 130 7.13 -14.70 -15.22
N ILE A 131 7.93 -14.77 -14.14
CA ILE A 131 7.49 -15.34 -12.85
C ILE A 131 6.44 -14.42 -12.21
N ALA A 132 6.68 -13.11 -12.20
CA ALA A 132 5.74 -12.11 -11.69
C ALA A 132 4.41 -12.12 -12.47
N THR A 133 4.47 -12.33 -13.78
CA THR A 133 3.29 -12.44 -14.65
C THR A 133 2.52 -13.73 -14.33
N ALA A 134 3.22 -14.86 -14.23
CA ALA A 134 2.61 -16.14 -13.90
C ALA A 134 1.92 -16.12 -12.53
N ILE A 135 2.56 -15.55 -11.51
CA ILE A 135 1.97 -15.47 -10.16
C ILE A 135 0.77 -14.51 -10.12
N SER A 136 0.83 -13.39 -10.84
CA SER A 136 -0.30 -12.45 -10.98
C SER A 136 -1.53 -13.12 -11.61
N ILE A 137 -1.32 -13.85 -12.71
CA ILE A 137 -2.38 -14.61 -13.39
C ILE A 137 -2.91 -15.72 -12.50
N LEU A 138 -2.02 -16.48 -11.85
CA LEU A 138 -2.40 -17.57 -10.94
C LEU A 138 -3.29 -17.04 -9.81
N PHE A 139 -2.90 -15.96 -9.12
CA PHE A 139 -3.69 -15.39 -8.04
C PHE A 139 -5.02 -14.81 -8.53
N THR A 140 -5.05 -14.25 -9.74
CA THR A 140 -6.31 -13.83 -10.38
C THR A 140 -7.24 -15.03 -10.60
N ILE A 141 -6.72 -16.16 -11.11
CA ILE A 141 -7.49 -17.40 -11.31
C ILE A 141 -7.96 -17.98 -9.97
N LEU A 142 -7.11 -17.97 -8.93
CA LEU A 142 -7.46 -18.45 -7.60
C LEU A 142 -8.62 -17.63 -6.99
N VAL A 143 -8.56 -16.30 -7.09
CA VAL A 143 -9.66 -15.43 -6.64
C VAL A 143 -10.92 -15.69 -7.46
N LEU A 144 -10.81 -15.83 -8.78
CA LEU A 144 -11.93 -16.23 -9.63
C LEU A 144 -12.49 -17.62 -9.30
N SER A 145 -11.71 -18.49 -8.68
CA SER A 145 -12.15 -19.83 -8.27
C SER A 145 -12.89 -19.82 -6.94
N GLY A 146 -13.05 -18.64 -6.32
CA GLY A 146 -13.77 -18.46 -5.06
C GLY A 146 -12.85 -18.45 -3.84
N LEU A 147 -11.54 -18.31 -4.03
CA LEU A 147 -10.60 -18.15 -2.92
C LEU A 147 -10.97 -16.90 -2.12
N LYS A 148 -11.34 -17.11 -0.86
CA LYS A 148 -11.56 -16.06 0.11
C LYS A 148 -10.37 -16.01 1.03
N GLN A 149 -9.95 -14.82 1.40
CA GLN A 149 -8.95 -14.67 2.44
C GLN A 149 -9.58 -14.99 3.80
N ALA A 150 -9.03 -15.99 4.49
CA ALA A 150 -9.36 -16.24 5.88
C ALA A 150 -8.57 -15.27 6.78
N ASN A 151 -9.24 -14.73 7.80
CA ASN A 151 -8.60 -13.82 8.76
C ASN A 151 -7.37 -14.47 9.43
N TRP A 152 -7.45 -15.76 9.76
CA TRP A 152 -6.34 -16.50 10.35
C TRP A 152 -5.12 -16.64 9.41
N THR A 153 -5.33 -16.86 8.10
CA THR A 153 -4.24 -16.88 7.12
C THR A 153 -3.49 -15.56 7.08
N ASN A 154 -4.19 -14.43 7.18
CA ASN A 154 -3.55 -13.13 7.27
C ASN A 154 -2.69 -13.03 8.55
N ILE A 155 -3.25 -13.41 9.71
CA ILE A 155 -2.50 -13.38 10.98
C ILE A 155 -1.23 -14.23 10.91
N VAL A 156 -1.29 -15.43 10.31
CA VAL A 156 -0.13 -16.30 10.13
C VAL A 156 0.93 -15.64 9.26
N ILE A 157 0.54 -15.13 8.07
CA ILE A 157 1.48 -14.44 7.16
C ILE A 157 2.17 -13.29 7.88
N VAL A 158 1.41 -12.42 8.54
CA VAL A 158 1.93 -11.26 9.27
C VAL A 158 2.88 -11.67 10.38
N SER A 159 2.54 -12.72 11.13
CA SER A 159 3.36 -13.20 12.24
C SER A 159 4.70 -13.73 11.73
N VAL A 160 4.69 -14.50 10.64
CA VAL A 160 5.92 -14.99 9.98
C VAL A 160 6.77 -13.82 9.51
N THR A 161 6.16 -12.84 8.83
CA THR A 161 6.87 -11.68 8.30
C THR A 161 7.48 -10.81 9.40
N ILE A 162 6.72 -10.49 10.45
CA ILE A 162 7.23 -9.70 11.58
C ILE A 162 8.36 -10.46 12.29
N THR A 163 8.21 -11.77 12.49
CA THR A 163 9.25 -12.60 13.11
C THR A 163 10.53 -12.57 12.28
N ALA A 164 10.45 -12.73 10.96
CA ALA A 164 11.61 -12.65 10.08
C ALA A 164 12.33 -11.29 10.16
N LEU A 165 11.58 -10.19 10.21
CA LEU A 165 12.15 -8.85 10.34
C LEU A 165 12.75 -8.58 11.73
N ILE A 166 12.12 -9.09 12.80
CA ILE A 166 12.68 -8.99 14.16
C ILE A 166 13.99 -9.77 14.25
N LEU A 167 14.04 -11.00 13.72
CA LEU A 167 15.27 -11.79 13.68
C LEU A 167 16.36 -11.09 12.86
N PHE A 168 16.02 -10.53 11.70
CA PHE A 168 16.94 -9.72 10.91
C PHE A 168 17.54 -8.56 11.71
N VAL A 169 16.70 -7.81 12.43
CA VAL A 169 17.18 -6.70 13.26
C VAL A 169 18.06 -7.21 14.41
N LEU A 170 17.57 -8.15 15.21
CA LEU A 170 18.29 -8.60 16.41
C LEU A 170 19.66 -9.21 16.08
N LEU A 171 19.73 -9.99 15.01
CA LEU A 171 20.98 -10.64 14.60
C LEU A 171 21.91 -9.70 13.83
N GLY A 172 21.37 -8.70 13.12
CA GLY A 172 22.17 -7.75 12.34
C GLY A 172 22.69 -6.54 13.10
N LEU A 173 22.20 -6.28 14.33
CA LEU A 173 22.65 -5.13 15.13
C LEU A 173 24.16 -5.15 15.42
N ALA A 174 24.76 -6.33 15.56
CA ALA A 174 26.19 -6.48 15.82
C ALA A 174 27.06 -6.14 14.61
N ASP A 175 26.53 -6.28 13.40
CA ASP A 175 27.23 -6.07 12.13
C ASP A 175 27.02 -4.66 11.54
N VAL A 176 26.37 -3.77 12.29
CA VAL A 176 26.18 -2.37 11.88
C VAL A 176 27.51 -1.64 11.92
N SER A 177 27.99 -1.22 10.75
CA SER A 177 29.15 -0.35 10.61
C SER A 177 28.73 1.11 10.53
N VAL A 178 29.26 1.94 11.42
CA VAL A 178 29.04 3.40 11.40
C VAL A 178 29.55 4.02 10.11
N ALA A 179 30.57 3.45 9.47
CA ALA A 179 31.08 3.93 8.18
C ALA A 179 30.02 3.88 7.08
N ASN A 180 29.18 2.84 7.08
CA ASN A 180 28.08 2.69 6.12
C ASN A 180 26.93 3.67 6.37
N LEU A 181 26.88 4.29 7.56
CA LEU A 181 25.89 5.31 7.91
C LEU A 181 26.35 6.73 7.54
N GLN A 182 27.61 6.90 7.13
CA GLN A 182 28.15 8.22 6.77
C GLN A 182 28.13 8.45 5.25
N PRO A 183 27.80 9.67 4.78
CA PRO A 183 27.36 10.83 5.58
C PRO A 183 25.90 10.68 6.06
N PHE A 184 25.66 10.88 7.36
CA PHE A 184 24.30 10.88 7.94
C PHE A 184 23.69 12.29 7.95
N SER A 185 23.57 12.90 6.77
CA SER A 185 22.93 14.21 6.61
C SER A 185 21.77 14.11 5.64
N PRO A 186 20.60 14.73 5.92
CA PRO A 186 19.60 14.91 4.88
C PRO A 186 20.27 15.64 3.70
N PHE A 187 19.91 15.23 2.48
CA PHE A 187 20.34 15.85 1.23
C PHE A 187 21.78 15.58 0.76
N SER A 188 22.55 14.70 1.43
CA SER A 188 23.94 14.43 1.04
C SER A 188 24.11 13.70 -0.29
N GLU A 189 23.23 12.74 -0.60
CA GLU A 189 23.38 11.87 -1.78
C GLU A 189 22.89 12.54 -3.06
N ASN A 190 21.61 12.92 -3.10
CA ASN A 190 20.95 13.48 -4.29
C ASN A 190 20.17 14.77 -3.96
N GLY A 191 20.65 15.53 -2.97
CA GLY A 191 20.03 16.77 -2.55
C GLY A 191 18.62 16.60 -1.96
N PRO A 192 17.85 17.70 -1.90
CA PRO A 192 16.44 17.67 -1.51
C PRO A 192 15.58 16.74 -2.36
N GLY A 193 15.90 16.63 -3.65
CA GLY A 193 15.20 15.79 -4.61
C GLY A 193 15.16 14.33 -4.20
N GLY A 194 16.32 13.70 -4.02
CA GLY A 194 16.38 12.30 -3.62
C GLY A 194 15.79 12.04 -2.25
N PHE A 195 15.99 12.95 -1.29
CA PHE A 195 15.46 12.78 0.07
C PHE A 195 13.92 12.79 0.12
N PHE A 196 13.29 13.78 -0.53
CA PHE A 196 11.84 13.87 -0.54
C PHE A 196 11.20 12.82 -1.46
N TYR A 197 11.86 12.42 -2.54
CA TYR A 197 11.42 11.27 -3.33
C TYR A 197 11.47 9.97 -2.52
N ALA A 198 12.57 9.69 -1.81
CA ALA A 198 12.67 8.55 -0.89
C ALA A 198 11.58 8.59 0.18
N THR A 199 11.28 9.78 0.72
CA THR A 199 10.16 9.99 1.66
C THR A 199 8.81 9.63 1.01
N ALA A 200 8.58 10.02 -0.24
CA ALA A 200 7.37 9.66 -0.99
C ALA A 200 7.25 8.14 -1.22
N LEU A 201 8.35 7.45 -1.55
CA LEU A 201 8.38 6.00 -1.71
C LEU A 201 8.09 5.28 -0.38
N MET A 202 8.71 5.74 0.71
CA MET A 202 8.48 5.16 2.05
C MET A 202 7.10 5.51 2.61
N PHE A 203 6.50 6.63 2.21
CA PHE A 203 5.12 6.97 2.57
C PHE A 203 4.15 5.89 2.10
N VAL A 204 4.32 5.35 0.89
CA VAL A 204 3.48 4.25 0.35
C VAL A 204 3.49 3.04 1.28
N ALA A 205 4.65 2.71 1.84
CA ALA A 205 4.81 1.57 2.75
C ALA A 205 3.92 1.70 4.00
N TYR A 206 3.63 2.92 4.47
CA TYR A 206 2.75 3.14 5.61
C TYR A 206 1.25 3.14 5.25
N THR A 207 0.87 3.29 3.99
CA THR A 207 -0.55 3.44 3.58
C THR A 207 -1.44 2.21 3.85
N GLY A 208 -0.85 1.11 4.32
CA GLY A 208 -1.56 -0.09 4.76
C GLY A 208 -2.54 0.15 5.92
N TYR A 209 -2.37 1.20 6.74
CA TYR A 209 -3.35 1.55 7.78
C TYR A 209 -4.77 1.75 7.22
N GLY A 210 -4.90 2.10 5.93
CA GLY A 210 -6.19 2.27 5.27
C GLY A 210 -7.07 1.02 5.32
N ARG A 211 -6.47 -0.17 5.45
CA ARG A 211 -7.24 -1.40 5.67
C ARG A 211 -8.03 -1.31 6.97
N VAL A 212 -7.42 -0.87 8.05
CA VAL A 212 -8.08 -0.70 9.36
C VAL A 212 -9.23 0.31 9.27
N ALA A 213 -9.04 1.40 8.52
CA ALA A 213 -10.07 2.42 8.30
C ALA A 213 -11.31 1.87 7.57
N THR A 214 -11.16 0.82 6.75
CA THR A 214 -12.27 0.20 6.00
C THR A 214 -12.97 -0.94 6.75
N LEU A 215 -12.48 -1.35 7.92
CA LEU A 215 -13.09 -2.41 8.74
C LEU A 215 -14.24 -1.93 9.65
N GLY A 216 -14.84 -0.78 9.36
CA GLY A 216 -15.90 -0.19 10.19
C GLY A 216 -17.11 -1.09 10.41
N GLU A 217 -17.35 -2.01 9.51
CA GLU A 217 -18.44 -2.99 9.61
C GLU A 217 -18.06 -4.25 10.40
N GLU A 218 -16.76 -4.53 10.59
CA GLU A 218 -16.22 -5.76 11.21
C GLU A 218 -15.63 -5.52 12.62
N VAL A 219 -15.35 -4.27 12.97
CA VAL A 219 -14.71 -3.88 14.25
C VAL A 219 -15.73 -3.57 15.35
N LYS A 220 -15.46 -4.04 16.56
CA LYS A 220 -16.22 -3.66 17.78
C LYS A 220 -16.01 -2.18 18.05
N ASN A 221 -17.07 -1.42 18.36
CA ASN A 221 -17.00 0.02 18.64
C ASN A 221 -16.12 0.83 17.66
N PRO A 222 -16.48 0.91 16.36
CA PRO A 222 -15.63 1.50 15.31
C PRO A 222 -15.09 2.90 15.63
N LYS A 223 -15.91 3.75 16.28
CA LYS A 223 -15.55 5.12 16.65
C LYS A 223 -14.31 5.23 17.54
N THR A 224 -14.03 4.21 18.36
CA THR A 224 -12.90 4.23 19.33
C THR A 224 -11.82 3.22 18.97
N PHE A 225 -12.18 2.09 18.38
CA PHE A 225 -11.22 1.02 18.09
C PHE A 225 -10.43 1.28 16.81
N ILE A 226 -11.07 1.82 15.75
CA ILE A 226 -10.36 2.12 14.49
C ILE A 226 -9.21 3.11 14.73
N PRO A 227 -9.42 4.26 15.39
CA PRO A 227 -8.34 5.22 15.54
C PRO A 227 -7.18 4.67 16.40
N ARG A 228 -7.50 3.95 17.49
CA ARG A 228 -6.48 3.30 18.33
C ARG A 228 -5.70 2.23 17.57
N ALA A 229 -6.38 1.39 16.79
CA ALA A 229 -5.73 0.35 16.00
C ALA A 229 -4.82 0.94 14.91
N ILE A 230 -5.25 2.02 14.24
CA ILE A 230 -4.44 2.75 13.26
C ILE A 230 -3.16 3.31 13.90
N ILE A 231 -3.28 4.00 15.03
CA ILE A 231 -2.12 4.59 15.73
C ILE A 231 -1.17 3.49 16.18
N ALA A 232 -1.68 2.41 16.80
CA ALA A 232 -0.86 1.28 17.22
C ALA A 232 -0.13 0.62 16.03
N THR A 233 -0.83 0.46 14.91
CA THR A 233 -0.25 -0.10 13.68
C THR A 233 0.91 0.77 13.17
N LEU A 234 0.74 2.10 13.14
CA LEU A 234 1.78 3.03 12.70
C LEU A 234 2.99 3.05 13.64
N ILE A 235 2.78 3.10 14.96
CA ILE A 235 3.89 3.12 15.92
C ILE A 235 4.74 1.85 15.77
N VAL A 236 4.10 0.68 15.76
CA VAL A 236 4.80 -0.60 15.66
C VAL A 236 5.54 -0.71 14.33
N SER A 237 4.91 -0.33 13.21
CA SER A 237 5.57 -0.40 11.91
C SER A 237 6.70 0.61 11.76
N THR A 238 6.58 1.82 12.31
CA THR A 238 7.65 2.82 12.28
C THR A 238 8.88 2.36 13.06
N ILE A 239 8.70 1.82 14.27
CA ILE A 239 9.81 1.27 15.05
C ILE A 239 10.51 0.16 14.25
N LEU A 240 9.73 -0.76 13.68
CA LEU A 240 10.26 -1.86 12.89
C LEU A 240 11.01 -1.36 11.64
N TYR A 241 10.45 -0.41 10.89
CA TYR A 241 11.03 0.08 9.64
C TYR A 241 12.29 0.89 9.85
N VAL A 242 12.33 1.71 10.92
CA VAL A 242 13.54 2.44 11.31
C VAL A 242 14.64 1.46 11.71
N ALA A 243 14.32 0.44 12.51
CA ALA A 243 15.29 -0.57 12.92
C ALA A 243 15.82 -1.40 11.72
N VAL A 244 14.92 -1.85 10.84
CA VAL A 244 15.29 -2.57 9.61
C VAL A 244 16.13 -1.69 8.69
N GLY A 245 15.79 -0.41 8.52
CA GLY A 245 16.58 0.52 7.71
C GLY A 245 17.96 0.79 8.29
N LEU A 246 18.06 0.95 9.61
CA LEU A 246 19.34 1.11 10.29
C LEU A 246 20.23 -0.11 10.11
N VAL A 247 19.70 -1.31 10.33
CA VAL A 247 20.47 -2.55 10.17
C VAL A 247 20.83 -2.79 8.71
N ALA A 248 19.89 -2.65 7.78
CA ALA A 248 20.15 -2.89 6.36
C ALA A 248 21.20 -1.92 5.78
N VAL A 249 21.07 -0.62 6.05
CA VAL A 249 22.07 0.36 5.60
C VAL A 249 23.38 0.17 6.36
N GLY A 250 23.32 -0.08 7.67
CA GLY A 250 24.50 -0.26 8.51
C GLY A 250 25.35 -1.46 8.13
N THR A 251 24.75 -2.56 7.66
CA THR A 251 25.48 -3.79 7.30
C THR A 251 26.09 -3.72 5.90
N VAL A 252 25.34 -3.30 4.90
CA VAL A 252 25.78 -3.36 3.49
C VAL A 252 25.94 -2.00 2.80
N GLY A 253 25.47 -0.91 3.39
CA GLY A 253 25.50 0.42 2.80
C GLY A 253 24.35 0.70 1.83
N ALA A 254 24.00 1.98 1.66
CA ALA A 254 22.87 2.41 0.85
C ALA A 254 23.02 2.09 -0.64
N GLY A 255 24.23 2.22 -1.19
CA GLY A 255 24.52 1.94 -2.61
C GLY A 255 24.29 0.48 -2.99
N ASN A 256 24.74 -0.47 -2.15
CA ASN A 256 24.54 -1.89 -2.38
C ASN A 256 23.05 -2.27 -2.30
N LEU A 257 22.31 -1.71 -1.33
CA LEU A 257 20.86 -1.91 -1.26
C LEU A 257 20.15 -1.41 -2.52
N ALA A 258 20.58 -0.26 -3.06
CA ALA A 258 20.01 0.32 -4.26
C ALA A 258 20.25 -0.57 -5.47
N GLN A 259 21.49 -0.99 -5.69
CA GLN A 259 21.87 -1.87 -6.80
C GLN A 259 21.01 -3.14 -6.82
N GLU A 260 20.82 -3.76 -5.66
CA GLU A 260 20.04 -5.00 -5.55
C GLU A 260 18.53 -4.78 -5.68
N ALA A 261 18.01 -3.65 -5.23
CA ALA A 261 16.63 -3.28 -5.46
C ALA A 261 16.31 -3.09 -6.96
N HIS A 262 17.27 -2.59 -7.75
CA HIS A 262 17.11 -2.44 -9.20
C HIS A 262 17.36 -3.75 -9.97
N ALA A 263 18.32 -4.57 -9.54
CA ALA A 263 18.70 -5.79 -10.24
C ALA A 263 17.72 -6.94 -10.01
N GLN A 264 17.44 -7.27 -8.75
CA GLN A 264 16.67 -8.47 -8.37
C GLN A 264 15.53 -8.18 -7.40
N ALA A 265 15.34 -6.94 -6.95
CA ALA A 265 14.29 -6.55 -6.01
C ALA A 265 14.39 -7.23 -4.62
N THR A 266 15.58 -7.67 -4.21
CA THR A 266 15.84 -8.42 -2.95
C THR A 266 16.79 -7.72 -1.95
N PRO A 267 16.69 -6.38 -1.73
CA PRO A 267 17.71 -5.65 -0.97
C PRO A 267 17.90 -6.16 0.48
N LEU A 268 16.81 -6.56 1.16
CA LEU A 268 16.93 -7.06 2.54
C LEU A 268 17.50 -8.47 2.63
N GLU A 269 17.32 -9.31 1.61
CA GLU A 269 17.91 -10.65 1.63
C GLU A 269 19.44 -10.57 1.58
N ILE A 270 19.96 -9.64 0.80
CA ILE A 270 21.41 -9.48 0.62
C ILE A 270 22.04 -8.87 1.87
N ALA A 271 21.37 -7.89 2.49
CA ALA A 271 21.73 -7.43 3.83
C ALA A 271 21.72 -8.58 4.85
N ALA A 272 20.73 -9.47 4.77
CA ALA A 272 20.62 -10.62 5.66
C ALA A 272 21.72 -11.67 5.45
N ARG A 273 22.16 -11.87 4.21
CA ARG A 273 23.29 -12.76 3.88
C ARG A 273 24.63 -12.17 4.31
N ALA A 274 24.77 -10.84 4.34
CA ALA A 274 25.99 -10.16 4.77
C ALA A 274 26.27 -10.26 6.29
N ILE A 275 25.23 -10.45 7.12
CA ILE A 275 25.33 -10.63 8.59
C ILE A 275 26.06 -11.93 8.98
N GLY A 276 26.32 -12.84 8.03
CA GLY A 276 27.11 -14.06 8.28
C GLY A 276 26.40 -15.13 9.12
N THR A 277 25.19 -14.87 9.64
CA THR A 277 24.38 -15.87 10.35
C THR A 277 23.76 -16.86 9.36
N PRO A 278 24.09 -18.17 9.44
CA PRO A 278 23.56 -19.17 8.52
C PRO A 278 22.03 -19.21 8.53
N GLY A 279 21.42 -19.19 7.34
CA GLY A 279 19.97 -19.31 7.17
C GLY A 279 19.17 -18.00 7.35
N LEU A 280 19.76 -16.91 7.83
CA LEU A 280 19.05 -15.64 8.02
C LEU A 280 18.49 -15.09 6.69
N GLY A 281 19.28 -15.14 5.61
CA GLY A 281 18.83 -14.76 4.28
C GLY A 281 17.59 -15.55 3.83
N ALA A 282 17.57 -16.86 4.05
CA ALA A 282 16.42 -17.71 3.70
C ALA A 282 15.17 -17.37 4.54
N ILE A 283 15.33 -17.10 5.84
CA ILE A 283 14.23 -16.67 6.72
C ILE A 283 13.62 -15.36 6.22
N VAL A 284 14.46 -14.37 5.90
CA VAL A 284 14.03 -13.08 5.36
C VAL A 284 13.34 -13.25 4.01
N ALA A 285 13.87 -14.10 3.13
CA ALA A 285 13.27 -14.38 1.83
C ALA A 285 11.91 -15.09 1.93
N ILE A 286 11.76 -16.07 2.82
CA ILE A 286 10.46 -16.72 3.08
C ILE A 286 9.46 -15.72 3.66
N GLY A 287 9.90 -14.86 4.59
CA GLY A 287 9.09 -13.77 5.14
C GLY A 287 8.63 -12.77 4.08
N ALA A 288 9.52 -12.42 3.14
CA ALA A 288 9.23 -11.54 2.01
C ALA A 288 8.23 -12.18 1.04
N CYS A 289 8.48 -13.42 0.61
CA CYS A 289 7.61 -14.15 -0.31
C CYS A 289 6.19 -14.31 0.24
N THR A 290 6.06 -14.80 1.47
CA THR A 290 4.75 -14.98 2.11
C THR A 290 3.99 -13.66 2.26
N SER A 291 4.69 -12.59 2.63
CA SER A 291 4.10 -11.25 2.72
C SER A 291 3.62 -10.73 1.37
N MET A 292 4.46 -10.79 0.33
CA MET A 292 4.13 -10.26 -0.99
C MET A 292 2.98 -11.01 -1.66
N LEU A 293 2.91 -12.34 -1.50
CA LEU A 293 1.75 -13.13 -1.94
C LEU A 293 0.48 -12.76 -1.17
N GLY A 294 0.60 -12.54 0.15
CA GLY A 294 -0.49 -12.03 0.97
C GLY A 294 -0.98 -10.66 0.48
N VAL A 295 -0.07 -9.72 0.24
CA VAL A 295 -0.38 -8.39 -0.30
C VAL A 295 -1.05 -8.49 -1.68
N LEU A 296 -0.52 -9.30 -2.59
CA LEU A 296 -1.09 -9.49 -3.93
C LEU A 296 -2.54 -10.01 -3.85
N LEU A 297 -2.78 -11.04 -3.04
CA LEU A 297 -4.14 -11.56 -2.81
C LEU A 297 -5.08 -10.50 -2.23
N ASN A 298 -4.62 -9.77 -1.21
CA ASN A 298 -5.40 -8.74 -0.53
C ASN A 298 -5.80 -7.62 -1.49
N LEU A 299 -4.87 -7.21 -2.35
CA LEU A 299 -5.09 -6.14 -3.30
C LEU A 299 -6.02 -6.57 -4.43
N ILE A 300 -5.91 -7.79 -4.97
CA ILE A 300 -6.87 -8.29 -5.96
C ILE A 300 -8.28 -8.31 -5.33
N LEU A 301 -8.45 -8.91 -4.16
CA LEU A 301 -9.75 -8.97 -3.48
C LEU A 301 -10.31 -7.58 -3.12
N GLY A 302 -9.46 -6.68 -2.62
CA GLY A 302 -9.85 -5.34 -2.20
C GLY A 302 -10.22 -4.45 -3.39
N LEU A 303 -9.40 -4.44 -4.44
CA LEU A 303 -9.63 -3.62 -5.63
C LEU A 303 -10.85 -4.06 -6.41
N SER A 304 -11.12 -5.37 -6.51
CA SER A 304 -12.34 -5.84 -7.17
C SER A 304 -13.62 -5.39 -6.46
N ARG A 305 -13.59 -5.19 -5.13
CA ARG A 305 -14.72 -4.63 -4.38
C ARG A 305 -14.90 -3.13 -4.62
N VAL A 306 -13.80 -2.38 -4.70
CA VAL A 306 -13.84 -0.95 -5.03
C VAL A 306 -14.33 -0.75 -6.47
N ALA A 307 -13.81 -1.53 -7.42
CA ALA A 307 -14.27 -1.49 -8.81
C ALA A 307 -15.75 -1.89 -8.94
N LEU A 308 -16.23 -2.86 -8.16
CA LEU A 308 -17.65 -3.19 -8.08
C LEU A 308 -18.50 -2.02 -7.56
N ALA A 309 -18.05 -1.35 -6.50
CA ALA A 309 -18.75 -0.19 -5.94
C ALA A 309 -18.80 0.97 -6.94
N MET A 310 -17.68 1.26 -7.62
CA MET A 310 -17.62 2.27 -8.68
C MET A 310 -18.50 1.91 -9.88
N GLY A 311 -18.52 0.64 -10.30
CA GLY A 311 -19.42 0.17 -11.35
C GLY A 311 -20.89 0.35 -10.99
N ARG A 312 -21.29 0.08 -9.73
CA ARG A 312 -22.66 0.30 -9.24
C ARG A 312 -23.06 1.76 -9.17
N LYS A 313 -22.10 2.68 -8.98
CA LYS A 313 -22.34 4.13 -8.99
C LYS A 313 -22.26 4.73 -10.41
N GLY A 314 -21.96 3.93 -11.43
CA GLY A 314 -21.80 4.41 -12.81
C GLY A 314 -20.45 5.07 -13.10
N ASP A 315 -19.47 4.97 -12.21
CA ASP A 315 -18.12 5.51 -12.43
C ASP A 315 -17.23 4.60 -13.29
N LEU A 316 -17.58 3.30 -13.36
CA LEU A 316 -16.94 2.30 -14.21
C LEU A 316 -17.98 1.60 -15.10
N PRO A 317 -17.56 0.91 -16.17
CA PRO A 317 -18.49 0.21 -17.06
C PRO A 317 -19.46 -0.70 -16.30
N PRO A 318 -20.75 -0.78 -16.69
CA PRO A 318 -21.78 -1.57 -16.01
C PRO A 318 -21.40 -3.04 -15.80
N ILE A 319 -20.51 -3.59 -16.63
CA ILE A 319 -19.98 -4.95 -16.48
C ILE A 319 -19.31 -5.14 -15.10
N PHE A 320 -18.70 -4.11 -14.53
CA PHE A 320 -18.08 -4.14 -13.20
C PHE A 320 -19.12 -4.15 -12.07
N ALA A 321 -20.36 -3.71 -12.30
CA ALA A 321 -21.43 -3.66 -11.31
C ALA A 321 -22.03 -5.05 -10.99
N HIS A 322 -21.81 -6.04 -11.86
CA HIS A 322 -22.44 -7.34 -11.80
C HIS A 322 -21.65 -8.32 -10.92
N VAL A 323 -22.39 -9.07 -10.08
CA VAL A 323 -21.87 -10.19 -9.30
C VAL A 323 -22.31 -11.48 -9.96
N SER A 324 -21.40 -12.42 -10.20
CA SER A 324 -21.75 -13.70 -10.84
C SER A 324 -22.58 -14.56 -9.89
N ASP A 325 -23.74 -15.05 -10.35
CA ASP A 325 -24.67 -15.86 -9.57
C ASP A 325 -24.05 -17.16 -9.05
N ARG A 326 -23.16 -17.78 -9.85
CA ARG A 326 -22.55 -19.07 -9.53
C ARG A 326 -21.45 -18.99 -8.47
N LYS A 327 -20.69 -17.89 -8.44
CA LYS A 327 -19.50 -17.74 -7.58
C LYS A 327 -19.64 -16.70 -6.47
N ARG A 328 -20.74 -15.93 -6.48
CA ARG A 328 -20.99 -14.79 -5.56
C ARG A 328 -19.80 -13.81 -5.50
N SER A 329 -19.06 -13.70 -6.61
CA SER A 329 -17.88 -12.83 -6.77
C SER A 329 -18.04 -11.93 -8.00
N PRO A 330 -17.51 -10.69 -7.98
CA PRO A 330 -17.56 -9.78 -9.13
C PRO A 330 -16.51 -10.17 -10.18
N SER A 331 -16.78 -11.23 -10.95
CA SER A 331 -15.79 -11.84 -11.85
C SER A 331 -15.18 -10.86 -12.86
N ALA A 332 -15.99 -9.96 -13.44
CA ALA A 332 -15.51 -8.94 -14.36
C ALA A 332 -14.53 -7.96 -13.69
N ALA A 333 -14.81 -7.56 -12.45
CA ALA A 333 -13.92 -6.70 -11.68
C ALA A 333 -12.61 -7.41 -11.29
N VAL A 334 -12.67 -8.70 -10.99
CA VAL A 334 -11.46 -9.51 -10.72
C VAL A 334 -10.59 -9.62 -11.97
N ILE A 335 -11.19 -9.90 -13.13
CA ILE A 335 -10.47 -9.98 -14.42
C ILE A 335 -9.86 -8.62 -14.78
N GLY A 336 -10.63 -7.54 -14.70
CA GLY A 336 -10.15 -6.19 -15.02
C GLY A 336 -8.99 -5.76 -14.13
N VAL A 337 -9.10 -5.99 -12.81
CA VAL A 337 -8.01 -5.70 -11.86
C VAL A 337 -6.79 -6.59 -12.13
N GLY A 338 -6.97 -7.90 -12.31
CA GLY A 338 -5.88 -8.82 -12.59
C GLY A 338 -5.15 -8.51 -13.90
N ALA A 339 -5.89 -8.12 -14.93
CA ALA A 339 -5.32 -7.65 -16.20
C ALA A 339 -4.53 -6.34 -16.03
N ALA A 340 -5.04 -5.38 -15.26
CA ALA A 340 -4.34 -4.13 -14.98
C ALA A 340 -3.05 -4.35 -14.17
N ILE A 341 -3.08 -5.23 -13.16
CA ILE A 341 -1.90 -5.63 -12.39
C ILE A 341 -0.87 -6.26 -13.33
N THR A 342 -1.31 -7.23 -14.14
CA THR A 342 -0.43 -7.93 -15.08
C THR A 342 0.17 -6.97 -16.11
N GLY A 343 -0.61 -6.03 -16.63
CA GLY A 343 -0.11 -4.97 -17.52
C GLY A 343 0.99 -4.11 -16.89
N LEU A 344 0.87 -3.77 -15.60
CA LEU A 344 1.93 -3.06 -14.88
C LEU A 344 3.15 -3.94 -14.59
N VAL A 345 2.96 -5.24 -14.33
CA VAL A 345 4.06 -6.20 -14.17
C VAL A 345 4.92 -6.28 -15.44
N LEU A 346 4.31 -6.20 -16.63
CA LEU A 346 5.03 -6.23 -17.91
C LEU A 346 6.00 -5.06 -18.09
N THR A 347 5.87 -3.96 -17.33
CA THR A 347 6.87 -2.89 -17.33
C THR A 347 8.22 -3.34 -16.77
N GLY A 348 8.24 -4.40 -15.96
CA GLY A 348 9.43 -5.00 -15.35
C GLY A 348 10.15 -4.13 -14.33
N SER A 349 9.71 -2.90 -14.09
CA SER A 349 10.36 -1.96 -13.19
C SER A 349 9.59 -1.84 -11.88
N VAL A 350 10.19 -2.41 -10.83
CA VAL A 350 9.73 -2.27 -9.44
C VAL A 350 9.71 -0.81 -9.02
N GLU A 351 10.74 -0.03 -9.35
CA GLU A 351 10.76 1.39 -9.06
C GLU A 351 9.63 2.14 -9.75
N THR A 352 9.43 1.91 -11.06
CA THR A 352 8.38 2.61 -11.81
C THR A 352 7.00 2.29 -11.24
N THR A 353 6.72 1.03 -10.94
CA THR A 353 5.42 0.62 -10.36
C THR A 353 5.23 1.17 -8.93
N TRP A 354 6.27 1.15 -8.09
CA TRP A 354 6.18 1.69 -6.73
C TRP A 354 6.06 3.21 -6.69
N ALA A 355 6.83 3.91 -7.51
CA ALA A 355 6.78 5.36 -7.61
C ALA A 355 5.49 5.87 -8.27
N PHE A 356 4.94 5.12 -9.24
CA PHE A 356 3.59 5.36 -9.76
C PHE A 356 2.52 5.16 -8.68
N SER A 357 2.69 4.15 -7.81
CA SER A 357 1.86 4.00 -6.61
C SER A 357 2.00 5.21 -5.66
N ALA A 358 3.22 5.74 -5.49
CA ALA A 358 3.46 6.89 -4.62
C ALA A 358 2.72 8.13 -5.09
N PHE A 359 2.88 8.50 -6.37
CA PHE A 359 2.17 9.64 -6.95
C PHE A 359 0.65 9.54 -6.75
N THR A 360 0.06 8.43 -7.19
CA THR A 360 -1.40 8.26 -7.19
C THR A 360 -1.97 8.18 -5.78
N VAL A 361 -1.28 7.52 -4.84
CA VAL A 361 -1.74 7.42 -3.45
C VAL A 361 -1.61 8.74 -2.70
N LEU A 362 -0.60 9.57 -3.01
CA LEU A 362 -0.47 10.89 -2.42
C LEU A 362 -1.64 11.79 -2.83
N ILE A 363 -2.06 11.76 -4.11
CA ILE A 363 -3.26 12.47 -4.57
C ILE A 363 -4.53 11.98 -3.85
N TYR A 364 -4.69 10.66 -3.71
CA TYR A 364 -5.78 10.07 -2.93
C TYR A 364 -5.82 10.60 -1.49
N TYR A 365 -4.67 10.65 -0.80
CA TYR A 365 -4.63 11.16 0.57
C TYR A 365 -4.75 12.68 0.66
N SER A 366 -4.35 13.45 -0.36
CA SER A 366 -4.69 14.88 -0.46
C SER A 366 -6.21 15.07 -0.43
N ILE A 367 -6.97 14.30 -1.23
CA ILE A 367 -8.44 14.37 -1.22
C ILE A 367 -9.02 13.92 0.13
N THR A 368 -8.39 12.93 0.77
CA THR A 368 -8.78 12.46 2.11
C THR A 368 -8.66 13.57 3.15
N ASN A 369 -7.52 14.25 3.17
CA ASN A 369 -7.29 15.37 4.08
C ASN A 369 -8.22 16.55 3.79
N LEU A 370 -8.45 16.83 2.50
CA LEU A 370 -9.41 17.85 2.11
C LEU A 370 -10.81 17.51 2.65
N ALA A 371 -11.30 16.28 2.46
CA ALA A 371 -12.59 15.83 2.98
C ALA A 371 -12.68 15.95 4.51
N ALA A 372 -11.59 15.64 5.22
CA ALA A 372 -11.50 15.78 6.67
C ALA A 372 -11.64 17.24 7.15
N LEU A 373 -11.24 18.24 6.36
CA LEU A 373 -11.42 19.66 6.69
C LEU A 373 -12.88 20.12 6.60
N TYR A 374 -13.67 19.48 5.75
CA TYR A 374 -15.11 19.76 5.57
C TYR A 374 -16.01 18.99 6.54
N LEU A 375 -15.42 18.15 7.40
CA LEU A 375 -16.16 17.45 8.45
C LEU A 375 -16.80 18.46 9.43
N PRO A 376 -18.08 18.32 9.84
CA PRO A 376 -18.71 19.21 10.82
C PRO A 376 -17.95 19.20 12.16
N LYS A 377 -17.86 20.34 12.85
CA LYS A 377 -17.06 20.48 14.08
C LYS A 377 -17.42 19.45 15.17
N GLN A 378 -18.69 19.07 15.25
CA GLN A 378 -19.22 18.08 16.20
C GLN A 378 -18.74 16.64 15.93
N ASP A 379 -18.35 16.33 14.69
CA ASP A 379 -17.92 14.99 14.27
C ASP A 379 -16.39 14.87 14.18
N ARG A 380 -15.65 15.97 14.42
CA ARG A 380 -14.18 15.99 14.40
C ARG A 380 -13.62 15.36 15.66
N LEU A 381 -12.80 14.33 15.49
CA LEU A 381 -12.04 13.72 16.58
C LEU A 381 -10.68 14.40 16.79
N TYR A 382 -10.11 14.99 15.74
CA TYR A 382 -8.77 15.56 15.77
C TYR A 382 -8.75 17.03 15.33
N HIS A 383 -7.72 17.75 15.77
CA HIS A 383 -7.54 19.15 15.40
C HIS A 383 -7.28 19.29 13.88
N PRO A 384 -7.85 20.30 13.19
CA PRO A 384 -7.70 20.47 11.73
C PRO A 384 -6.26 20.59 11.24
N VAL A 385 -5.31 20.96 12.11
CA VAL A 385 -3.87 21.01 11.80
C VAL A 385 -3.39 19.69 11.19
N PHE A 386 -3.83 18.53 11.68
CA PHE A 386 -3.40 17.25 11.11
C PHE A 386 -3.84 17.09 9.64
N ALA A 387 -5.06 17.50 9.32
CA ALA A 387 -5.56 17.46 7.94
C ALA A 387 -4.86 18.51 7.05
N ILE A 388 -4.61 19.72 7.54
CA ILE A 388 -3.86 20.75 6.80
C ILE A 388 -2.43 20.29 6.52
N SER A 389 -1.72 19.82 7.55
CA SER A 389 -0.35 19.31 7.43
C SER A 389 -0.28 18.10 6.49
N GLY A 390 -1.23 17.17 6.58
CA GLY A 390 -1.32 16.03 5.67
C GLY A 390 -1.56 16.44 4.23
N LEU A 391 -2.47 17.40 3.98
CA LEU A 391 -2.75 17.93 2.64
C LEU A 391 -1.51 18.60 2.03
N ILE A 392 -0.87 19.51 2.78
CA ILE A 392 0.32 20.22 2.32
C ILE A 392 1.46 19.22 2.06
N ALA A 393 1.70 18.30 2.99
CA ALA A 393 2.77 17.31 2.85
C ALA A 393 2.55 16.37 1.66
N CYS A 394 1.32 15.91 1.41
CA CYS A 394 1.02 15.08 0.24
C CYS A 394 1.27 15.82 -1.08
N LEU A 395 0.77 17.06 -1.20
CA LEU A 395 0.98 17.87 -2.40
C LEU A 395 2.45 18.24 -2.61
N PHE A 396 3.17 18.51 -1.51
CA PHE A 396 4.61 18.75 -1.55
C PHE A 396 5.39 17.53 -2.03
N LEU A 397 5.12 16.33 -1.48
CA LEU A 397 5.80 15.10 -1.90
C LEU A 397 5.50 14.70 -3.34
N VAL A 398 4.29 14.99 -3.86
CA VAL A 398 3.92 14.75 -5.27
C VAL A 398 4.90 15.44 -6.22
N PHE A 399 5.34 16.66 -5.89
CA PHE A 399 6.27 17.43 -6.72
C PHE A 399 7.65 16.77 -6.85
N TRP A 400 8.06 15.99 -5.85
CA TRP A 400 9.37 15.33 -5.81
C TRP A 400 9.39 13.95 -6.48
N VAL A 401 8.23 13.42 -6.88
CA VAL A 401 8.18 12.19 -7.68
C VAL A 401 8.75 12.48 -9.09
N PRO A 402 9.45 11.54 -9.75
CA PRO A 402 10.02 11.75 -11.08
C PRO A 402 9.02 12.30 -12.10
N ALA A 403 9.48 13.24 -12.93
CA ALA A 403 8.67 13.94 -13.93
C ALA A 403 7.91 13.01 -14.88
N LYS A 404 8.57 11.94 -15.31
CA LYS A 404 7.96 10.91 -16.14
C LYS A 404 6.74 10.24 -15.48
N ILE A 405 6.77 10.07 -14.15
CA ILE A 405 5.72 9.35 -13.43
C ILE A 405 4.53 10.25 -13.18
N TRP A 406 4.74 11.48 -12.71
CA TRP A 406 3.61 12.38 -12.49
C TRP A 406 3.00 12.90 -13.79
N THR A 407 3.74 12.98 -14.91
CA THR A 407 3.13 13.28 -16.23
C THR A 407 2.20 12.15 -16.70
N ILE A 408 2.60 10.89 -16.56
CA ILE A 408 1.72 9.72 -16.82
C ILE A 408 0.51 9.75 -15.87
N GLY A 409 0.75 10.03 -14.58
CA GLY A 409 -0.30 10.12 -13.58
C GLY A 409 -1.32 11.23 -13.84
N LEU A 410 -0.87 12.43 -14.24
CA LEU A 410 -1.74 13.52 -14.68
C LEU A 410 -2.52 13.14 -15.94
N GLY A 411 -1.87 12.49 -16.91
CA GLY A 411 -2.55 11.94 -18.09
C GLY A 411 -3.68 10.99 -17.71
N LEU A 412 -3.47 10.11 -16.73
CA LEU A 412 -4.51 9.20 -16.23
C LEU A 412 -5.62 9.91 -15.46
N ILE A 413 -5.31 11.00 -14.75
CA ILE A 413 -6.34 11.85 -14.12
C ILE A 413 -7.20 12.50 -15.20
N ILE A 414 -6.59 13.06 -16.25
CA ILE A 414 -7.29 13.69 -17.38
C ILE A 414 -8.17 12.67 -18.10
N ILE A 415 -7.62 11.49 -18.45
CA ILE A 415 -8.38 10.39 -19.06
C ILE A 415 -9.54 9.97 -18.15
N GLY A 416 -9.29 9.85 -16.85
CA GLY A 416 -10.33 9.53 -15.86
C GLY A 416 -11.44 10.58 -15.84
N PHE A 417 -11.12 11.88 -15.90
CA PHE A 417 -12.12 12.94 -15.97
C PHE A 417 -12.94 12.87 -17.26
N PHE A 418 -12.30 12.70 -18.42
CA PHE A 418 -13.02 12.52 -19.68
C PHE A 418 -13.94 11.31 -19.63
N TRP A 419 -13.46 10.19 -19.08
CA TRP A 419 -14.26 9.00 -18.85
C TRP A 419 -15.45 9.28 -17.93
N HIS A 420 -15.25 9.95 -16.79
CA HIS A 420 -16.33 10.26 -15.85
C HIS A 420 -17.40 11.17 -16.48
N LEU A 421 -17.01 12.13 -17.32
CA LEU A 421 -17.95 12.97 -18.07
C LEU A 421 -18.76 12.14 -19.08
N ILE A 422 -18.12 11.22 -19.78
CA ILE A 422 -18.77 10.31 -20.74
C ILE A 422 -19.71 9.35 -20.02
N ALA A 423 -19.25 8.73 -18.93
CA ALA A 423 -20.01 7.79 -18.11
C ALA A 423 -21.27 8.45 -17.52
N ASN A 424 -21.14 9.67 -16.98
CA ASN A 424 -22.29 10.45 -16.50
C ASN A 424 -23.31 10.72 -17.60
N ARG A 425 -22.88 10.95 -18.85
CA ARG A 425 -23.81 11.15 -19.98
C ARG A 425 -24.46 9.84 -20.45
N LEU A 426 -23.72 8.73 -20.44
CA LEU A 426 -24.19 7.44 -20.95
C LEU A 426 -25.13 6.70 -19.99
N TRP A 427 -24.93 6.83 -18.68
CA TRP A 427 -25.62 5.99 -17.69
C TRP A 427 -26.53 6.75 -16.71
N HIS A 428 -26.45 8.08 -16.62
CA HIS A 428 -27.41 8.87 -15.82
C HIS A 428 -28.58 9.46 -16.64
N HIS A 429 -28.66 9.17 -17.94
CA HIS A 429 -29.80 9.53 -18.81
C HIS A 429 -30.73 8.34 -19.16
N GLY A 430 -30.77 7.30 -18.31
CA GLY A 430 -31.69 6.16 -18.44
C GLY A 430 -32.76 6.15 -17.36
#